data_AF-A0A6N7PLI9-F1
#
_entry.id   AF-A0A6N7PLI9-F1
#
_cell.length_a   1.000
_cell.length_b   1.000
_cell.length_c   1.000
_cell.angle_alpha   90.00
_cell.angle_beta   90.00
_cell.angle_gamma   90.00
#
_symmetry.space_group_name_H-M   'P 1'
#
loop_
_entity.id
_entity.type
_entity.pdbx_description
1 polymer ?
#
loop_
_entity_poly.entity_id
_entity_poly.type
_entity_poly.pdbx_seq_one_letter_code
_entity_poly.pdbx_strand_id
1 'polypeptide(L)'
;MGRYICGTDGFSYKYATGEQDNNLTDLAAASGVGSSYVRPEFWAWMPEVEQNHVFDCITLAKGIVAETGAAGEITAVSRYPEAGICLDQGYGGYVLEFVQYAMAEQLLEVARRVDRALSHPARLMPLVGVARFVMSREEYPRMLAYVNGFLPENLAVSEVKILAARARGLDAAFGKQLLALRGKSDFLPFMGFQILCHAIWRDLPRVEVWEKDPAITATGFWENTPAWGPPWLRAADATTAEERWVSGLVRLFQGDGEGARTEFVAAREGGEVRATRWVEMLARIT
;
A
#
# COMPACT_ATOMS: atom_id res chain seq x y z
N MET A 1 7.10 1.99 -17.80
CA MET A 1 5.97 2.82 -17.30
C MET A 1 6.51 3.69 -16.17
N GLY A 2 6.03 4.92 -15.97
CA GLY A 2 6.49 5.75 -14.85
C GLY A 2 5.72 5.44 -13.57
N ARG A 3 6.40 5.20 -12.45
CA ARG A 3 5.81 5.09 -11.11
C ARG A 3 6.10 6.36 -10.30
N TYR A 4 5.33 6.57 -9.24
CA TYR A 4 5.47 7.74 -8.37
C TYR A 4 5.67 7.35 -6.91
N ILE A 5 6.56 8.09 -6.24
CA ILE A 5 6.63 8.20 -4.78
C ILE A 5 6.00 9.55 -4.41
N CYS A 6 5.15 9.55 -3.41
CA CYS A 6 4.58 10.74 -2.80
C CYS A 6 5.06 10.88 -1.35
N GLY A 7 4.82 12.01 -0.72
CA GLY A 7 5.19 12.18 0.68
C GLY A 7 4.62 13.42 1.35
N THR A 8 4.98 13.59 2.62
CA THR A 8 4.60 14.74 3.46
C THR A 8 4.88 16.07 2.77
N ASP A 9 3.98 17.04 2.93
CA ASP A 9 4.10 18.40 2.38
C ASP A 9 4.34 18.47 0.87
N GLY A 10 3.68 17.57 0.14
CA GLY A 10 3.65 17.57 -1.32
C GLY A 10 4.93 17.06 -1.98
N PHE A 11 5.71 16.22 -1.28
CA PHE A 11 6.81 15.51 -1.94
C PHE A 11 6.26 14.67 -3.09
N SER A 12 6.92 14.73 -4.24
CA SER A 12 6.63 13.85 -5.37
C SER A 12 7.90 13.56 -6.15
N TYR A 13 8.11 12.28 -6.46
CA TYR A 13 9.22 11.80 -7.24
C TYR A 13 8.72 10.76 -8.26
N LYS A 14 9.00 10.99 -9.55
CA LYS A 14 8.67 10.07 -10.64
C LYS A 14 9.90 9.29 -11.05
N TYR A 15 9.77 7.97 -11.18
CA TYR A 15 10.83 7.08 -11.65
C TYR A 15 10.31 6.12 -12.74
N ALA A 16 11.21 5.65 -13.60
CA ALA A 16 10.86 4.73 -14.67
C ALA A 16 11.20 3.29 -14.27
N THR A 17 10.20 2.41 -14.26
CA THR A 17 10.39 0.97 -13.99
C THR A 17 11.26 0.33 -15.07
N GLY A 18 12.25 -0.47 -14.68
CA GLY A 18 13.20 -1.15 -15.59
C GLY A 18 14.40 -0.30 -16.02
N GLU A 19 14.40 1.00 -15.72
CA GLU A 19 15.54 1.90 -15.92
C GLU A 19 16.06 2.48 -14.59
N GLN A 20 15.16 2.65 -13.62
CA GLN A 20 15.39 3.24 -12.30
C GLN A 20 14.55 2.48 -11.28
N ASP A 21 14.84 1.19 -11.07
CA ASP A 21 14.14 0.40 -10.06
C ASP A 21 14.52 0.90 -8.66
N ASN A 22 13.78 1.90 -8.19
CA ASN A 22 13.88 2.39 -6.83
C ASN A 22 13.04 1.49 -5.95
N ASN A 23 13.69 0.78 -5.03
CA ASN A 23 13.00 0.05 -3.99
C ASN A 23 12.99 0.86 -2.70
N LEU A 24 11.87 1.52 -2.41
CA LEU A 24 11.74 2.31 -1.19
C LEU A 24 11.93 1.47 0.08
N THR A 25 11.66 0.17 -0.01
CA THR A 25 11.85 -0.76 1.12
C THR A 25 13.33 -0.94 1.50
N ASP A 26 14.27 -0.73 0.57
CA ASP A 26 15.70 -0.95 0.79
C ASP A 26 16.44 0.30 1.29
N LEU A 27 15.82 1.49 1.18
CA LEU A 27 16.50 2.76 1.51
C LEU A 27 16.99 2.79 2.96
N ALA A 28 16.17 2.35 3.92
CA ALA A 28 16.58 2.34 5.33
C ALA A 28 17.73 1.36 5.58
N ALA A 29 17.67 0.17 4.99
CA ALA A 29 18.73 -0.84 5.12
C ALA A 29 20.04 -0.36 4.49
N ALA A 30 19.98 0.26 3.31
CA ALA A 30 21.17 0.74 2.59
C ALA A 30 21.82 1.96 3.22
N SER A 31 21.01 2.91 3.72
CA SER A 31 21.52 4.14 4.33
C SER A 31 21.82 4.01 5.83
N GLY A 32 21.25 2.99 6.48
CA GLY A 32 21.21 2.88 7.94
C GLY A 32 20.35 3.96 8.60
N VAL A 33 19.57 4.72 7.84
CA VAL A 33 18.79 5.88 8.29
C VAL A 33 17.31 5.61 8.16
N GLY A 34 16.53 6.05 9.14
CA GLY A 34 15.09 6.00 9.10
C GLY A 34 14.57 4.58 9.29
N SER A 35 13.34 4.37 8.85
CA SER A 35 12.70 3.05 8.87
C SER A 35 11.89 2.85 7.60
N SER A 36 11.99 1.66 7.03
CA SER A 36 11.18 1.22 5.91
C SER A 36 10.15 0.20 6.39
N TYR A 37 8.91 0.37 5.96
CA TYR A 37 7.81 -0.51 6.32
C TYR A 37 6.86 -0.69 5.14
N VAL A 38 6.11 -1.79 5.18
CA VAL A 38 5.03 -2.07 4.23
C VAL A 38 3.71 -1.91 4.94
N ARG A 39 2.83 -1.08 4.37
CA ARG A 39 1.45 -0.97 4.83
C ARG A 39 0.55 -1.83 3.94
N PRO A 40 -0.02 -2.94 4.44
CA PRO A 40 -0.97 -3.73 3.68
C PRO A 40 -2.30 -2.97 3.56
N GLU A 41 -2.78 -2.80 2.34
CA GLU A 41 -3.97 -1.99 2.05
C GLU A 41 -4.87 -2.69 1.01
N PHE A 42 -6.20 -2.67 1.21
CA PHE A 42 -7.16 -2.91 0.13
C PHE A 42 -7.43 -1.60 -0.61
N TRP A 43 -7.32 -1.63 -1.93
CA TRP A 43 -7.54 -0.46 -2.79
C TRP A 43 -8.83 -0.62 -3.57
N ALA A 44 -9.93 -0.10 -3.03
CA ALA A 44 -11.23 -0.18 -3.69
C ALA A 44 -11.34 0.88 -4.80
N TRP A 45 -11.33 0.43 -6.04
CA TRP A 45 -11.56 1.28 -7.21
C TRP A 45 -13.05 1.37 -7.52
N MET A 46 -13.56 2.60 -7.58
CA MET A 46 -14.91 2.94 -7.99
C MET A 46 -14.81 4.03 -9.07
N PRO A 47 -15.28 3.81 -10.30
CA PRO A 47 -15.17 4.81 -11.37
C PRO A 47 -15.94 6.11 -11.12
N GLU A 48 -16.86 6.10 -10.16
CA GLU A 48 -17.61 7.29 -9.72
C GLU A 48 -16.73 8.28 -8.93
N VAL A 49 -15.54 7.87 -8.49
CA VAL A 49 -14.57 8.72 -7.78
C VAL A 49 -13.19 8.70 -8.45
N GLU A 50 -12.46 9.80 -8.36
CA GLU A 50 -11.15 9.94 -9.01
C GLU A 50 -10.03 9.13 -8.32
N GLN A 51 -10.21 8.76 -7.05
CA GLN A 51 -9.20 8.09 -6.23
C GLN A 51 -9.76 6.83 -5.57
N ASN A 52 -8.89 5.83 -5.40
CA ASN A 52 -9.24 4.62 -4.66
C ASN A 52 -9.64 4.96 -3.22
N HIS A 53 -10.66 4.27 -2.72
CA HIS A 53 -10.87 4.22 -1.27
C HIS A 53 -9.93 3.18 -0.69
N VAL A 54 -9.13 3.59 0.29
CA VAL A 54 -8.04 2.77 0.84
C VAL A 54 -8.43 2.25 2.22
N PHE A 55 -8.31 0.94 2.43
CA PHE A 55 -8.50 0.30 3.71
C PHE A 55 -7.19 -0.29 4.23
N ASP A 56 -6.72 0.20 5.36
CA ASP A 56 -5.58 -0.37 6.07
C ASP A 56 -5.96 -1.71 6.72
N CYS A 57 -5.30 -2.79 6.30
CA CYS A 57 -5.57 -4.14 6.80
C CYS A 57 -5.19 -4.34 8.28
N ILE A 58 -4.19 -3.64 8.80
CA ILE A 58 -3.82 -3.66 10.22
C ILE A 58 -4.92 -2.99 11.05
N THR A 59 -5.41 -1.84 10.58
CA THR A 59 -6.52 -1.13 11.24
C THR A 59 -7.81 -1.96 11.20
N LEU A 60 -8.11 -2.60 10.06
CA LEU A 60 -9.22 -3.54 9.96
C LEU A 60 -9.07 -4.70 10.95
N ALA A 61 -7.91 -5.34 11.00
CA ALA A 61 -7.64 -6.46 11.91
C ALA A 61 -7.83 -6.08 13.37
N LYS A 62 -7.32 -4.91 13.79
CA LYS A 62 -7.52 -4.38 15.15
C LYS A 62 -8.98 -4.20 15.48
N GLY A 63 -9.74 -3.59 14.57
CA GLY A 63 -11.17 -3.38 14.76
C GLY A 63 -11.94 -4.70 14.89
N ILE A 64 -11.64 -5.68 14.02
CA ILE A 64 -12.28 -7.00 14.04
C ILE A 64 -11.98 -7.70 15.36
N VAL A 65 -10.71 -7.81 15.76
CA VAL A 65 -10.32 -8.47 17.02
C VAL A 65 -10.95 -7.80 18.23
N ALA A 66 -10.98 -6.47 18.28
CA ALA A 66 -11.53 -5.72 19.40
C ALA A 66 -13.05 -5.91 19.55
N GLU A 67 -13.80 -6.00 18.45
CA GLU A 67 -15.26 -6.06 18.48
C GLU A 67 -15.80 -7.50 18.55
N THR A 68 -15.16 -8.46 17.87
CA THR A 68 -15.67 -9.82 17.73
C THR A 68 -14.93 -10.83 18.59
N GLY A 69 -13.77 -10.47 19.13
CA GLY A 69 -12.88 -11.42 19.82
C GLY A 69 -12.26 -12.47 18.88
N ALA A 70 -12.20 -12.18 17.58
CA ALA A 70 -11.64 -13.10 16.58
C ALA A 70 -10.21 -13.55 16.94
N ALA A 71 -9.96 -14.84 16.75
CA ALA A 71 -8.67 -15.50 16.94
C ALA A 71 -8.10 -15.99 15.58
N GLY A 72 -6.83 -16.40 15.58
CA GLY A 72 -6.14 -16.89 14.38
C GLY A 72 -5.11 -15.90 13.84
N GLU A 73 -4.89 -15.91 12.52
CA GLU A 73 -3.88 -15.05 11.89
C GLU A 73 -4.23 -13.57 12.01
N ILE A 74 -5.53 -13.24 12.06
CA ILE A 74 -6.01 -11.87 12.30
C ILE A 74 -5.49 -11.27 13.62
N THR A 75 -5.30 -12.10 14.65
CA THR A 75 -4.73 -11.66 15.93
C THR A 75 -3.27 -11.28 15.76
N ALA A 76 -2.50 -12.03 14.96
CA ALA A 76 -1.12 -11.68 14.66
C ALA A 76 -1.03 -10.34 13.91
N VAL A 77 -1.88 -10.15 12.88
CA VAL A 77 -1.95 -8.88 12.13
C VAL A 77 -2.32 -7.71 13.04
N SER A 78 -3.28 -7.89 13.96
CA SER A 78 -3.75 -6.83 14.86
C SER A 78 -2.68 -6.30 15.83
N ARG A 79 -1.60 -7.06 16.05
CA ARG A 79 -0.51 -6.67 16.96
C ARG A 79 0.52 -5.76 16.30
N TYR A 80 0.50 -5.60 14.98
CA TYR A 80 1.43 -4.70 14.31
C TYR A 80 1.13 -3.22 14.63
N PRO A 81 2.16 -2.37 14.64
CA PRO A 81 1.97 -0.92 14.67
C PRO A 81 1.11 -0.44 13.49
N GLU A 82 0.35 0.62 13.68
CA GLU A 82 -0.46 1.22 12.59
C GLU A 82 0.40 1.79 11.46
N ALA A 83 1.68 2.07 11.74
CA ALA A 83 2.62 2.49 10.72
C ALA A 83 2.73 1.43 9.61
N GLY A 84 2.81 0.15 9.97
CA GLY A 84 2.98 -0.94 9.01
C GLY A 84 3.81 -2.07 9.58
N ILE A 85 4.19 -2.99 8.69
CA ILE A 85 5.06 -4.12 8.98
C ILE A 85 6.50 -3.71 8.66
N CYS A 86 7.37 -3.69 9.67
CA CYS A 86 8.80 -3.41 9.48
C CYS A 86 9.44 -4.53 8.66
N LEU A 87 10.28 -4.15 7.71
CA LEU A 87 11.02 -5.08 6.87
C LEU A 87 12.43 -5.28 7.43
N ASP A 88 12.50 -5.94 8.58
CA ASP A 88 13.78 -6.27 9.17
C ASP A 88 14.35 -7.51 8.44
N GLN A 89 15.39 -7.29 7.62
CA GLN A 89 16.21 -8.33 6.98
C GLN A 89 15.55 -9.21 5.89
N GLY A 90 15.14 -8.61 4.76
CA GLY A 90 15.12 -9.34 3.48
C GLY A 90 13.91 -10.25 3.19
N TYR A 91 12.85 -10.19 3.98
CA TYR A 91 11.62 -10.98 3.74
C TYR A 91 10.65 -10.34 2.73
N GLY A 92 11.17 -9.79 1.61
CA GLY A 92 10.39 -9.01 0.65
C GLY A 92 9.22 -9.74 -0.04
N GLY A 93 9.15 -11.07 0.03
CA GLY A 93 8.08 -11.87 -0.61
C GLY A 93 6.97 -12.37 0.32
N TYR A 94 7.24 -12.60 1.60
CA TYR A 94 6.31 -13.29 2.52
C TYR A 94 5.48 -12.35 3.40
N VAL A 95 5.78 -11.06 3.38
CA VAL A 95 5.18 -10.07 4.30
C VAL A 95 3.66 -9.92 4.12
N LEU A 96 3.14 -10.14 2.91
CA LEU A 96 1.69 -10.06 2.68
C LEU A 96 0.98 -11.40 2.79
N GLU A 97 1.69 -12.53 2.84
CA GLU A 97 1.06 -13.85 2.83
C GLU A 97 0.24 -14.10 4.10
N PHE A 98 0.80 -13.84 5.27
CA PHE A 98 0.05 -13.94 6.52
C PHE A 98 -1.10 -12.93 6.61
N VAL A 99 -0.94 -11.75 6.00
CA VAL A 99 -2.04 -10.76 5.92
C VAL A 99 -3.16 -11.28 5.03
N GLN A 100 -2.83 -11.93 3.91
CA GLN A 100 -3.81 -12.56 3.03
C GLN A 100 -4.60 -13.65 3.78
N TYR A 101 -3.91 -14.54 4.51
CA TYR A 101 -4.56 -15.54 5.35
C TYR A 101 -5.50 -14.89 6.38
N ALA A 102 -5.00 -13.92 7.14
CA ALA A 102 -5.79 -13.21 8.14
C ALA A 102 -7.05 -12.54 7.58
N MET A 103 -6.93 -11.84 6.43
CA MET A 103 -8.06 -11.18 5.79
C MET A 103 -9.06 -12.20 5.23
N ALA A 104 -8.57 -13.32 4.67
CA ALA A 104 -9.42 -14.38 4.14
C ALA A 104 -10.18 -15.13 5.26
N GLU A 105 -9.53 -15.47 6.37
CA GLU A 105 -10.16 -16.14 7.53
C GLU A 105 -11.35 -15.34 8.07
N GLN A 106 -11.23 -14.02 8.10
CA GLN A 106 -12.24 -13.09 8.62
C GLN A 106 -13.03 -12.37 7.52
N LEU A 107 -13.11 -12.97 6.33
CA LEU A 107 -13.64 -12.31 5.14
C LEU A 107 -15.03 -11.71 5.32
N LEU A 108 -15.92 -12.37 6.07
CA LEU A 108 -17.26 -11.87 6.37
C LEU A 108 -17.21 -10.50 7.07
N GLU A 109 -16.39 -10.37 8.12
CA GLU A 109 -16.25 -9.11 8.85
C GLU A 109 -15.49 -8.05 8.05
N VAL A 110 -14.48 -8.47 7.28
CA VAL A 110 -13.78 -7.58 6.34
C VAL A 110 -14.77 -7.01 5.32
N ALA A 111 -15.58 -7.85 4.69
CA ALA A 111 -16.58 -7.45 3.70
C ALA A 111 -17.61 -6.49 4.31
N ARG A 112 -18.13 -6.77 5.51
CA ARG A 112 -19.05 -5.89 6.23
C ARG A 112 -18.49 -4.48 6.41
N ARG A 113 -17.25 -4.38 6.88
CA ARG A 113 -16.60 -3.09 7.18
C ARG A 113 -16.29 -2.31 5.91
N VAL A 114 -15.73 -2.99 4.92
CA VAL A 114 -15.43 -2.39 3.62
C VAL A 114 -16.71 -1.88 2.97
N ASP A 115 -17.73 -2.72 2.85
CA ASP A 115 -19.00 -2.36 2.20
C ASP A 115 -19.66 -1.15 2.88
N ARG A 116 -19.68 -1.12 4.21
CA ARG A 116 -20.27 0.00 4.99
C ARG A 116 -19.57 1.34 4.73
N ALA A 117 -18.27 1.33 4.47
CA ALA A 117 -17.49 2.54 4.23
C ALA A 117 -17.53 3.04 2.78
N LEU A 118 -17.88 2.15 1.84
CA LEU A 118 -17.97 2.48 0.43
C LEU A 118 -19.26 3.24 0.11
N SER A 119 -19.13 4.41 -0.52
CA SER A 119 -20.27 5.17 -1.06
C SER A 119 -20.89 4.50 -2.29
N HIS A 120 -20.07 3.80 -3.08
CA HIS A 120 -20.47 3.04 -4.26
C HIS A 120 -19.81 1.65 -4.26
N PRO A 121 -20.42 0.64 -4.90
CA PRO A 121 -19.77 -0.66 -5.08
C PRO A 121 -18.42 -0.54 -5.79
N ALA A 122 -17.39 -1.18 -5.23
CA ALA A 122 -16.07 -1.22 -5.85
C ALA A 122 -16.08 -2.18 -7.04
N ARG A 123 -15.44 -1.81 -8.15
CA ARG A 123 -15.30 -2.70 -9.31
C ARG A 123 -14.06 -3.58 -9.23
N LEU A 124 -13.02 -3.12 -8.54
CA LEU A 124 -11.79 -3.85 -8.27
C LEU A 124 -11.33 -3.53 -6.86
N MET A 125 -10.72 -4.50 -6.18
CA MET A 125 -10.20 -4.30 -4.83
C MET A 125 -8.93 -5.13 -4.57
N PRO A 126 -7.81 -4.85 -5.26
CA PRO A 126 -6.56 -5.55 -4.98
C PRO A 126 -6.08 -5.32 -3.54
N LEU A 127 -5.46 -6.35 -2.97
CA LEU A 127 -4.64 -6.22 -1.77
C LEU A 127 -3.21 -5.88 -2.20
N VAL A 128 -2.67 -4.80 -1.67
CA VAL A 128 -1.33 -4.28 -2.02
C VAL A 128 -0.51 -4.01 -0.78
N GLY A 129 0.81 -4.04 -0.93
CA GLY A 129 1.77 -3.60 0.08
C GLY A 129 2.34 -2.25 -0.32
N VAL A 130 1.92 -1.18 0.34
CA VAL A 130 2.46 0.15 0.08
C VAL A 130 3.78 0.30 0.82
N ALA A 131 4.89 0.34 0.08
CA ALA A 131 6.18 0.64 0.67
C ALA A 131 6.21 2.08 1.17
N ARG A 132 6.75 2.28 2.37
CA ARG A 132 6.88 3.58 3.04
C ARG A 132 8.27 3.70 3.65
N PHE A 133 8.76 4.93 3.68
CA PHE A 133 10.01 5.30 4.34
C PHE A 133 9.79 6.52 5.20
N VAL A 134 10.30 6.47 6.43
CA VAL A 134 10.25 7.57 7.38
C VAL A 134 11.65 7.93 7.81
N MET A 135 11.92 9.23 7.88
CA MET A 135 13.15 9.79 8.42
C MET A 135 12.84 11.00 9.30
N SER A 136 13.46 11.04 10.47
CA SER A 136 13.41 12.17 11.40
C SER A 136 14.54 13.17 11.14
N ARG A 137 14.39 14.40 11.64
CA ARG A 137 15.42 15.45 11.51
C ARG A 137 16.77 15.05 12.09
N GLU A 138 16.77 14.33 13.21
CA GLU A 138 17.99 13.88 13.90
C GLU A 138 18.85 12.98 13.01
N GLU A 139 18.25 12.38 11.98
CA GLU A 139 18.93 11.47 11.06
C GLU A 139 19.42 12.15 9.79
N TYR A 140 19.09 13.43 9.56
CA TYR A 140 19.54 14.18 8.38
C TYR A 140 21.06 14.17 8.21
N PRO A 141 21.89 14.35 9.27
CA PRO A 141 23.35 14.29 9.11
C PRO A 141 23.83 12.91 8.64
N ARG A 142 23.17 11.83 9.07
CA ARG A 142 23.51 10.46 8.66
C ARG A 142 23.09 10.19 7.23
N MET A 143 21.92 10.66 6.80
CA MET A 143 21.48 10.56 5.40
C MET A 143 22.41 11.37 4.49
N LEU A 144 22.82 12.56 4.92
CA LEU A 144 23.77 13.40 4.22
C LEU A 144 25.14 12.71 4.09
N ALA A 145 25.63 12.06 5.15
CA ALA A 145 26.86 11.28 5.12
C ALA A 145 26.75 10.10 4.15
N TYR A 146 25.63 9.37 4.17
CA TYR A 146 25.34 8.31 3.21
C TYR A 146 25.41 8.82 1.76
N VAL A 147 24.69 9.90 1.44
CA VAL A 147 24.70 10.51 0.09
C VAL A 147 26.10 10.96 -0.31
N ASN A 148 26.82 11.66 0.58
CA ASN A 148 28.17 12.14 0.30
C ASN A 148 29.17 11.00 0.08
N GLY A 149 28.95 9.82 0.65
CA GLY A 149 29.77 8.63 0.38
C GLY A 149 29.74 8.17 -1.09
N PHE A 150 28.72 8.58 -1.86
CA PHE A 150 28.61 8.29 -3.29
C PHE A 150 28.96 9.47 -4.19
N LEU A 151 29.24 10.65 -3.63
CA LEU A 151 29.61 11.84 -4.37
C LEU A 151 31.14 11.98 -4.45
N PRO A 152 31.69 12.45 -5.57
CA PRO A 152 33.05 12.99 -5.62
C PRO A 152 33.23 14.11 -4.58
N GLU A 153 34.42 14.22 -4.00
CA GLU A 153 34.70 15.20 -2.92
C GLU A 153 34.34 16.64 -3.31
N ASN A 154 34.64 17.04 -4.55
CA ASN A 154 34.33 18.38 -5.07
C ASN A 154 32.83 18.63 -5.29
N LEU A 155 31.99 17.59 -5.22
CA LEU A 155 30.54 17.67 -5.34
C LEU A 155 29.80 17.50 -4.01
N ALA A 156 30.52 17.22 -2.91
CA ALA A 156 29.95 17.05 -1.58
C ALA A 156 28.98 18.18 -1.21
N VAL A 157 27.96 17.80 -0.45
CA VAL A 157 26.86 18.67 -0.04
C VAL A 157 26.80 18.78 1.48
N SER A 158 26.38 19.95 1.96
CA SER A 158 26.11 20.21 3.36
C SER A 158 24.67 20.68 3.52
N GLU A 159 24.11 20.55 4.72
CA GLU A 159 22.77 21.07 5.03
C GLU A 159 22.66 22.58 4.73
N VAL A 160 23.69 23.36 5.08
CA VAL A 160 23.76 24.80 4.76
C VAL A 160 23.65 25.06 3.26
N LYS A 161 24.34 24.24 2.45
CA LYS A 161 24.29 24.34 0.98
C LYS A 161 22.91 23.97 0.44
N ILE A 162 22.25 22.95 1.03
CA ILE A 162 20.87 22.59 0.71
C ILE A 162 19.93 23.75 1.01
N LEU A 163 19.96 24.30 2.23
CA LEU A 163 19.11 25.43 2.61
C LEU A 163 19.30 26.65 1.70
N ALA A 164 20.55 27.05 1.45
CA ALA A 164 20.87 28.20 0.59
C ALA A 164 20.39 28.02 -0.87
N ALA A 165 20.25 26.77 -1.32
CA ALA A 165 19.83 26.43 -2.67
C ALA A 165 18.30 26.43 -2.87
N ARG A 166 17.49 26.58 -1.81
CA ARG A 166 16.03 26.44 -1.85
C ARG A 166 15.36 27.26 -2.97
N ALA A 167 15.77 28.52 -3.12
CA ALA A 167 15.16 29.44 -4.10
C ALA A 167 15.45 29.04 -5.57
N ARG A 168 16.49 28.25 -5.83
CA ARG A 168 16.86 27.81 -7.18
C ARG A 168 16.14 26.55 -7.63
N GLY A 169 15.62 25.77 -6.68
CA GLY A 169 15.09 24.43 -6.95
C GLY A 169 16.18 23.37 -7.14
N LEU A 170 15.75 22.11 -7.10
CA LEU A 170 16.62 20.93 -7.01
C LEU A 170 17.55 20.75 -8.20
N ASP A 171 17.00 20.71 -9.41
CA ASP A 171 17.79 20.46 -10.61
C ASP A 171 18.80 21.58 -10.89
N ALA A 172 18.38 22.84 -10.74
CA ALA A 172 19.25 23.98 -11.00
C ALA A 172 20.35 24.16 -9.94
N ALA A 173 20.11 23.74 -8.70
CA ALA A 173 21.11 23.83 -7.63
C ALA A 173 22.07 22.62 -7.59
N PHE A 174 21.55 21.43 -7.85
CA PHE A 174 22.23 20.17 -7.58
C PHE A 174 22.31 19.23 -8.79
N GLY A 175 22.07 19.71 -10.02
CA GLY A 175 22.09 18.90 -11.23
C GLY A 175 23.36 18.05 -11.41
N LYS A 176 24.53 18.56 -11.02
CA LYS A 176 25.80 17.79 -11.06
C LYS A 176 25.82 16.65 -10.03
N GLN A 177 25.34 16.90 -8.81
CA GLN A 177 25.21 15.88 -7.77
C GLN A 177 24.20 14.82 -8.18
N LEU A 178 23.01 15.24 -8.63
CA LEU A 178 21.96 14.36 -9.12
C LEU A 178 22.46 13.47 -10.26
N LEU A 179 23.20 14.02 -11.21
CA LEU A 179 23.82 13.24 -12.28
C LEU A 179 24.86 12.23 -11.76
N ALA A 180 25.69 12.62 -10.77
CA ALA A 180 26.69 11.73 -10.19
C ALA A 180 26.08 10.57 -9.38
N LEU A 181 24.92 10.80 -8.77
CA LEU A 181 24.19 9.80 -7.98
C LEU A 181 23.33 8.86 -8.85
N ARG A 182 23.03 9.22 -10.10
CA ARG A 182 22.25 8.35 -11.01
C ARG A 182 22.94 7.00 -11.21
N GLY A 183 22.18 5.93 -11.09
CA GLY A 183 22.65 4.55 -11.29
C GLY A 183 23.55 4.01 -10.18
N LYS A 184 23.73 4.75 -9.07
CA LYS A 184 24.47 4.25 -7.91
C LYS A 184 23.53 3.49 -6.98
N SER A 185 23.91 2.27 -6.60
CA SER A 185 23.20 1.46 -5.60
C SER A 185 21.69 1.47 -5.81
N ASP A 186 21.23 1.07 -7.00
CA ASP A 186 19.81 1.04 -7.38
C ASP A 186 19.09 2.39 -7.18
N PHE A 187 19.80 3.48 -7.46
CA PHE A 187 19.32 4.85 -7.34
C PHE A 187 18.96 5.28 -5.90
N LEU A 188 19.25 4.46 -4.88
CA LEU A 188 18.93 4.76 -3.48
C LEU A 188 19.58 6.06 -2.96
N PRO A 189 20.88 6.37 -3.22
CA PRO A 189 21.47 7.65 -2.83
C PRO A 189 20.82 8.84 -3.54
N PHE A 190 20.41 8.65 -4.80
CA PHE A 190 19.71 9.68 -5.58
C PHE A 190 18.34 9.99 -4.98
N MET A 191 17.55 8.95 -4.67
CA MET A 191 16.26 9.09 -4.00
C MET A 191 16.40 9.68 -2.59
N GLY A 192 17.33 9.16 -1.77
CA GLY A 192 17.62 9.65 -0.43
C GLY A 192 18.01 11.13 -0.42
N PHE A 193 18.81 11.57 -1.39
CA PHE A 193 19.18 12.99 -1.51
C PHE A 193 17.99 13.89 -1.85
N GLN A 194 17.07 13.45 -2.70
CA GLN A 194 15.86 14.21 -3.00
C GLN A 194 14.93 14.33 -1.79
N ILE A 195 14.73 13.22 -1.05
CA ILE A 195 13.94 13.20 0.19
C ILE A 195 14.56 14.16 1.21
N LEU A 196 15.88 14.10 1.39
CA LEU A 196 16.61 14.98 2.31
C LEU A 196 16.49 16.46 1.92
N CYS A 197 16.66 16.80 0.64
CA CYS A 197 16.48 18.17 0.15
C CYS A 197 15.07 18.70 0.45
N HIS A 198 14.04 17.90 0.16
CA HIS A 198 12.66 18.28 0.45
C HIS A 198 12.43 18.50 1.94
N ALA A 199 12.89 17.56 2.77
CA ALA A 199 12.70 17.61 4.22
C ALA A 199 13.38 18.84 4.85
N ILE A 200 14.58 19.19 4.39
CA ILE A 200 15.31 20.40 4.80
C ILE A 200 14.61 21.67 4.32
N TRP A 201 14.20 21.76 3.04
CA TRP A 201 13.55 22.95 2.52
C TRP A 201 12.18 23.23 3.11
N ARG A 202 11.46 22.18 3.50
CA ARG A 202 10.17 22.29 4.17
C ARG A 202 10.30 22.40 5.70
N ASP A 203 11.52 22.36 6.23
CA ASP A 203 11.80 22.40 7.67
C ASP A 203 11.00 21.34 8.43
N LEU A 204 10.97 20.10 7.91
CA LEU A 204 10.18 19.03 8.50
C LEU A 204 10.85 18.47 9.76
N PRO A 205 10.11 18.22 10.85
CA PRO A 205 10.63 17.44 11.98
C PRO A 205 10.75 15.95 11.62
N ARG A 206 9.89 15.49 10.70
CA ARG A 206 9.81 14.13 10.20
C ARG A 206 9.28 14.17 8.77
N VAL A 207 9.91 13.42 7.87
CA VAL A 207 9.43 13.19 6.51
C VAL A 207 8.97 11.75 6.38
N GLU A 208 7.80 11.55 5.79
CA GLU A 208 7.31 10.24 5.35
C GLU A 208 7.10 10.29 3.84
N VAL A 209 7.59 9.28 3.13
CA VAL A 209 7.33 9.08 1.71
C VAL A 209 6.80 7.67 1.49
N TRP A 210 5.98 7.50 0.46
CA TRP A 210 5.29 6.25 0.14
C TRP A 210 5.07 6.08 -1.36
N GLU A 211 4.95 4.83 -1.80
CA GLU A 211 4.57 4.53 -3.18
C GLU A 211 3.13 4.98 -3.47
N LYS A 212 2.94 5.70 -4.57
CA LYS A 212 1.60 6.01 -5.11
C LYS A 212 1.08 4.88 -6.01
N ASP A 213 1.98 4.11 -6.61
CA ASP A 213 1.66 2.97 -7.46
C ASP A 213 2.42 1.75 -6.89
N PRO A 214 1.82 0.99 -5.97
CA PRO A 214 2.52 0.00 -5.17
C PRO A 214 3.15 -1.09 -6.03
N ALA A 215 4.44 -1.36 -5.79
CA ALA A 215 5.16 -2.41 -6.48
C ALA A 215 4.80 -3.80 -5.96
N ILE A 216 4.50 -3.89 -4.66
CA ILE A 216 4.21 -5.12 -3.95
C ILE A 216 2.70 -5.38 -4.07
N THR A 217 2.34 -6.39 -4.85
CA THR A 217 0.94 -6.80 -5.02
C THR A 217 0.76 -8.21 -4.49
N ALA A 218 -0.30 -8.43 -3.70
CA ALA A 218 -0.73 -9.77 -3.31
C ALA A 218 -1.61 -10.35 -4.43
N THR A 219 -1.01 -10.54 -5.62
CA THR A 219 -1.69 -11.14 -6.78
C THR A 219 -2.13 -12.55 -6.42
N GLY A 220 -3.43 -12.83 -6.51
CA GLY A 220 -3.98 -14.11 -6.09
C GLY A 220 -4.81 -14.06 -4.80
N PHE A 221 -4.90 -12.92 -4.09
CA PHE A 221 -5.69 -12.88 -2.85
C PHE A 221 -7.12 -13.38 -3.07
N TRP A 222 -7.85 -12.84 -4.04
CA TRP A 222 -9.24 -13.21 -4.30
C TRP A 222 -9.36 -14.63 -4.86
N GLU A 223 -8.44 -15.03 -5.73
CA GLU A 223 -8.37 -16.35 -6.34
C GLU A 223 -8.14 -17.45 -5.29
N ASN A 224 -7.32 -17.17 -4.28
CA ASN A 224 -6.98 -18.11 -3.22
C ASN A 224 -7.90 -18.00 -1.99
N THR A 225 -8.68 -16.92 -1.86
CA THR A 225 -9.61 -16.70 -0.75
C THR A 225 -10.53 -17.89 -0.49
N PRO A 226 -11.09 -18.60 -1.49
CA PRO A 226 -11.87 -19.81 -1.23
C PRO A 226 -11.08 -20.91 -0.51
N ALA A 227 -9.78 -21.05 -0.77
CA ALA A 227 -8.94 -22.06 -0.12
C ALA A 227 -8.55 -21.68 1.32
N TRP A 228 -8.36 -20.38 1.57
CA TRP A 228 -7.84 -19.83 2.83
C TRP A 228 -8.92 -19.37 3.79
N GLY A 229 -10.07 -18.97 3.26
CA GLY A 229 -11.17 -18.41 4.03
C GLY A 229 -12.09 -19.46 4.67
N PRO A 230 -13.23 -19.01 5.20
CA PRO A 230 -14.21 -19.88 5.83
C PRO A 230 -14.64 -21.05 4.93
N PRO A 231 -14.87 -22.25 5.51
CA PRO A 231 -15.25 -23.44 4.73
C PRO A 231 -16.48 -23.26 3.83
N TRP A 232 -17.42 -22.39 4.23
CA TRP A 232 -18.64 -22.12 3.46
C TRP A 232 -18.37 -21.45 2.09
N LEU A 233 -17.21 -20.85 1.86
CA LEU A 233 -16.82 -20.32 0.54
C LEU A 233 -16.58 -21.42 -0.49
N ARG A 234 -16.28 -22.64 -0.05
CA ARG A 234 -16.06 -23.82 -0.91
C ARG A 234 -17.29 -24.70 -1.02
N ALA A 235 -18.24 -24.54 -0.11
CA ALA A 235 -19.46 -25.33 -0.10
C ALA A 235 -20.34 -24.94 -1.30
N ALA A 236 -20.90 -25.94 -1.99
CA ALA A 236 -21.83 -25.70 -3.10
C ALA A 236 -23.16 -25.07 -2.63
N ASP A 237 -23.41 -25.17 -1.33
CA ASP A 237 -24.56 -24.68 -0.59
C ASP A 237 -24.13 -23.55 0.35
N ALA A 238 -23.92 -22.35 -0.20
CA ALA A 238 -23.82 -21.15 0.62
C ALA A 238 -25.08 -21.02 1.50
N THR A 239 -24.88 -21.04 2.81
CA THR A 239 -25.91 -21.36 3.82
C THR A 239 -26.81 -20.18 4.18
N THR A 240 -26.37 -18.94 4.01
CA THR A 240 -27.14 -17.73 4.34
C THR A 240 -27.11 -16.69 3.23
N ALA A 241 -28.09 -15.76 3.26
CA ALA A 241 -28.13 -14.63 2.33
C ALA A 241 -26.88 -13.75 2.40
N GLU A 242 -26.31 -13.60 3.60
CA GLU A 242 -25.11 -12.78 3.81
C GLU A 242 -23.84 -13.47 3.29
N GLU A 243 -23.68 -14.77 3.52
CA GLU A 243 -22.56 -15.55 2.96
C GLU A 243 -22.59 -15.57 1.44
N ARG A 244 -23.79 -15.66 0.84
CA ARG A 244 -23.98 -15.50 -0.62
C ARG A 244 -23.55 -14.12 -1.10
N TRP A 245 -23.87 -13.06 -0.37
CA TRP A 245 -23.41 -11.72 -0.71
C TRP A 245 -21.87 -11.64 -0.70
N VAL A 246 -21.20 -12.20 0.31
CA VAL A 246 -19.73 -12.23 0.35
C VAL A 246 -19.15 -13.12 -0.73
N SER A 247 -19.76 -14.28 -1.03
CA SER A 247 -19.38 -15.13 -2.17
C SER A 247 -19.44 -14.35 -3.49
N GLY A 248 -20.48 -13.53 -3.68
CA GLY A 248 -20.60 -12.63 -4.81
C GLY A 248 -19.45 -11.62 -4.92
N LEU A 249 -18.98 -11.05 -3.80
CA LEU A 249 -17.81 -10.16 -3.79
C LEU A 249 -16.54 -10.89 -4.20
N VAL A 250 -16.33 -12.11 -3.69
CA VAL A 250 -15.16 -12.93 -4.05
C VAL A 250 -15.15 -13.21 -5.55
N ARG A 251 -16.27 -13.71 -6.10
CA ARG A 251 -16.40 -14.00 -7.54
C ARG A 251 -16.19 -12.74 -8.39
N LEU A 252 -16.77 -11.61 -7.97
CA LEU A 252 -16.62 -10.35 -8.67
C LEU A 252 -15.14 -9.97 -8.81
N PHE A 253 -14.39 -10.03 -7.72
CA PHE A 253 -12.98 -9.64 -7.71
C PHE A 253 -12.03 -10.69 -8.29
N GLN A 254 -12.50 -11.93 -8.47
CA GLN A 254 -11.85 -12.95 -9.32
C GLN A 254 -12.12 -12.73 -10.82
N GLY A 255 -13.01 -11.80 -11.20
CA GLY A 255 -13.41 -11.56 -12.58
C GLY A 255 -14.56 -12.43 -13.09
N ASP A 256 -15.18 -13.24 -12.23
CA ASP A 256 -16.37 -14.03 -12.54
C ASP A 256 -17.65 -13.20 -12.37
N GLY A 257 -17.91 -12.31 -13.34
CA GLY A 257 -19.06 -11.39 -13.29
C GLY A 257 -20.43 -12.10 -13.33
N GLU A 258 -20.55 -13.21 -14.05
CA GLU A 258 -21.80 -13.98 -14.15
C GLU A 258 -22.10 -14.73 -12.84
N GLY A 259 -21.09 -15.41 -12.29
CA GLY A 259 -21.21 -16.06 -10.99
C GLY A 259 -21.45 -15.05 -9.87
N ALA A 260 -20.76 -13.90 -9.88
CA ALA A 260 -21.00 -12.82 -8.92
C ALA A 260 -22.45 -12.33 -8.97
N ARG A 261 -22.99 -12.10 -10.17
CA ARG A 261 -24.39 -11.70 -10.36
C ARG A 261 -25.35 -12.73 -9.78
N THR A 262 -25.10 -14.01 -10.05
CA THR A 262 -25.92 -15.12 -9.55
C THR A 262 -25.97 -15.11 -8.01
N GLU A 263 -24.81 -14.98 -7.37
CA GLU A 263 -24.72 -14.94 -5.90
C GLU A 263 -25.41 -13.71 -5.31
N PHE A 264 -25.20 -12.52 -5.89
CA PHE A 264 -25.83 -11.30 -5.41
C PHE A 264 -27.35 -11.30 -5.58
N VAL A 265 -27.88 -11.86 -6.67
CA VAL A 265 -29.33 -12.01 -6.84
C VAL A 265 -29.91 -12.94 -5.79
N ALA A 266 -29.29 -14.11 -5.57
CA ALA A 266 -29.73 -15.06 -4.55
C ALA A 266 -29.63 -14.47 -3.13
N ALA A 267 -28.57 -13.71 -2.83
CA ALA A 267 -28.43 -13.00 -1.56
C ALA A 267 -29.56 -11.98 -1.36
N ARG A 268 -29.87 -11.18 -2.38
CA ARG A 268 -30.96 -10.20 -2.35
C ARG A 268 -32.32 -10.86 -2.14
N GLU A 269 -32.59 -11.96 -2.83
CA GLU A 269 -33.83 -12.75 -2.67
C GLU A 269 -33.93 -13.37 -1.26
N GLY A 270 -32.80 -13.71 -0.65
CA GLY A 270 -32.69 -14.13 0.74
C GLY A 270 -32.76 -13.00 1.77
N GLY A 271 -32.96 -11.74 1.36
CA GLY A 271 -33.13 -10.58 2.24
C GLY A 271 -31.85 -9.77 2.52
N GLU A 272 -30.72 -10.09 1.90
CA GLU A 272 -29.50 -9.28 2.04
C GLU A 272 -29.59 -8.00 1.21
N VAL A 273 -30.00 -6.91 1.86
CA VAL A 273 -30.26 -5.61 1.21
C VAL A 273 -29.01 -5.05 0.53
N ARG A 274 -27.81 -5.27 1.09
CA ARG A 274 -26.55 -4.77 0.51
C ARG A 274 -26.31 -5.30 -0.89
N ALA A 275 -26.74 -6.52 -1.19
CA ALA A 275 -26.56 -7.12 -2.51
C ALA A 275 -27.24 -6.31 -3.64
N THR A 276 -28.26 -5.51 -3.33
CA THR A 276 -28.99 -4.70 -4.32
C THR A 276 -28.07 -3.77 -5.12
N ARG A 277 -27.21 -2.99 -4.43
CA ARG A 277 -26.31 -2.06 -5.11
C ARG A 277 -25.27 -2.77 -5.98
N TRP A 278 -24.86 -3.98 -5.59
CA TRP A 278 -23.92 -4.80 -6.36
C TRP A 278 -24.55 -5.38 -7.63
N VAL A 279 -25.82 -5.84 -7.56
CA VAL A 279 -26.59 -6.26 -8.75
C VAL A 279 -26.76 -5.10 -9.73
N GLU A 280 -27.12 -3.91 -9.23
CA GLU A 280 -27.30 -2.72 -10.06
C GLU A 280 -26.01 -2.27 -10.74
N MET A 281 -24.87 -2.36 -10.03
CA MET A 281 -23.57 -2.07 -10.62
C MET A 281 -23.26 -3.03 -11.78
N LEU A 282 -23.42 -4.34 -11.56
CA LEU A 282 -23.13 -5.35 -12.60
C LEU A 282 -24.00 -5.17 -13.85
N ALA A 283 -25.28 -4.82 -13.66
CA ALA A 283 -26.20 -4.57 -14.78
C ALA A 283 -25.83 -3.36 -15.66
N ARG A 284 -24.97 -2.45 -15.19
CA ARG A 284 -24.48 -1.30 -15.96
C ARG A 284 -23.20 -1.57 -16.75
N ILE A 285 -22.52 -2.67 -16.45
CA ILE A 285 -21.21 -3.01 -17.03
C ILE A 285 -21.37 -4.09 -18.12
N THR A 286 -22.43 -4.89 -18.05
CA THR A 286 -22.88 -5.83 -19.09
C THR A 286 -23.70 -5.13 -20.16
#